data_AF-A0A496R3Y6-F1
#
_entry.id   AF-A0A496R3Y6-F1
#
_cell.length_a   1.000
_cell.length_b   1.000
_cell.length_c   1.000
_cell.angle_alpha   90.00
_cell.angle_beta   90.00
_cell.angle_gamma   90.00
#
_symmetry.space_group_name_H-M   'P 1'
#
loop_
_entity.id
_entity.type
_entity.pdbx_description
1 polymer ?
#
loop_
_entity_poly.entity_id
_entity_poly.type
_entity_poly.pdbx_seq_one_letter_code
_entity_poly.pdbx_strand_id
1 'polypeptide(L)'
;MKPENLPDHPVFFRLSDSGRNRLLQSSELWEAAAGACLFYPGDSGEELILLLDGRLESDTPGGVKCWLPGDLWGENRLAAPSPLDSSLIAVEDSRWISWPREALLTFLTSSSTFRKALTPLTDSNGRLLSGFPDLLPLPAGSGKMSRRIRPSLRPVLAGLIPAVLITGLLFTASLSSEILPRMLYLVSPAVYAGWLLVFLIKRLTREYGVETDAVTSRTFDWGHFTVESRHVPIDRIQGVETEKNGVLRHILRMGNLIVKTSALDGVLILQGVNNPEALRSKILDIQKSESRRVKGREREDLRRSLEGSGLGAVVPLRIEGPGPGTVKGKSREEGMQFRKSSAVLLGRLILPLLISFIPILGVRMLSELLSISGIYIITLSLIPLLWALYRFEDWRNDSYQV
;
A
#
# COMPACT_ATOMS: atom_id res chain seq x y z
N MET A 1 -34.59 -1.94 -24.70
CA MET A 1 -33.91 -0.67 -25.04
C MET A 1 -33.38 -0.10 -23.76
N LYS A 2 -32.08 0.25 -23.71
CA LYS A 2 -31.50 0.96 -22.57
C LYS A 2 -32.25 2.28 -22.33
N PRO A 3 -32.56 2.65 -21.07
CA PRO A 3 -33.27 3.90 -20.82
C PRO A 3 -32.44 5.09 -21.30
N GLU A 4 -33.10 6.13 -21.84
CA GLU A 4 -32.41 7.34 -22.33
C GLU A 4 -31.71 8.09 -21.20
N ASN A 5 -32.25 8.00 -19.98
CA ASN A 5 -31.70 8.61 -18.77
C ASN A 5 -31.57 7.58 -17.65
N LEU A 6 -30.59 7.79 -16.76
CA LEU A 6 -30.44 6.99 -15.56
C LEU A 6 -31.66 7.20 -14.65
N PRO A 7 -32.27 6.14 -14.08
CA PRO A 7 -33.40 6.28 -13.17
C PRO A 7 -33.07 7.20 -11.98
N ASP A 8 -34.09 7.89 -11.49
CA ASP A 8 -33.96 8.77 -10.34
C ASP A 8 -33.84 7.94 -9.05
N HIS A 9 -32.59 7.65 -8.69
CA HIS A 9 -32.23 6.96 -7.46
C HIS A 9 -31.50 7.90 -6.48
N PRO A 10 -31.79 7.82 -5.15
CA PRO A 10 -31.15 8.63 -4.12
C PRO A 10 -29.62 8.66 -4.13
N VAL A 11 -29.00 7.53 -4.49
CA VAL A 11 -27.54 7.41 -4.59
C VAL A 11 -26.97 8.32 -5.68
N PHE A 12 -27.71 8.56 -6.75
CA PHE A 12 -27.25 9.28 -7.94
C PHE A 12 -27.67 10.76 -8.00
N PHE A 13 -28.42 11.27 -7.02
CA PHE A 13 -28.94 12.64 -7.07
C PHE A 13 -27.87 13.74 -7.11
N ARG A 14 -26.70 13.49 -6.54
CA ARG A 14 -25.59 14.47 -6.52
C ARG A 14 -24.73 14.43 -7.78
N LEU A 15 -24.99 13.51 -8.71
CA LEU A 15 -24.28 13.43 -9.97
C LEU A 15 -24.77 14.54 -10.91
N SER A 16 -23.84 15.22 -11.58
CA SER A 16 -24.19 16.09 -12.71
C SER A 16 -24.78 15.27 -13.85
N ASP A 17 -25.59 15.88 -14.71
CA ASP A 17 -26.19 15.21 -15.88
C ASP A 17 -25.13 14.57 -16.78
N SER A 18 -24.01 15.26 -16.97
CA SER A 18 -22.85 14.72 -17.69
C SER A 18 -22.24 13.49 -17.01
N GLY A 19 -22.26 13.42 -15.68
CA GLY A 19 -21.82 12.28 -14.90
C GLY A 19 -22.80 11.11 -14.93
N ARG A 20 -24.11 11.39 -14.87
CA ARG A 20 -25.18 10.39 -15.03
C ARG A 20 -25.10 9.72 -16.40
N ASN A 21 -24.92 10.50 -17.46
CA ASN A 21 -24.80 9.98 -18.82
C ASN A 21 -23.55 9.12 -19.01
N ARG A 22 -22.40 9.52 -18.46
CA ARG A 22 -21.17 8.70 -18.51
C ARG A 22 -21.32 7.40 -17.71
N LEU A 23 -21.97 7.45 -16.55
CA LEU A 23 -22.25 6.26 -15.75
C LEU A 23 -23.19 5.31 -16.48
N LEU A 24 -24.21 5.86 -17.17
CA LEU A 24 -25.10 5.06 -17.99
C LEU A 24 -24.36 4.44 -19.18
N GLN A 25 -23.45 5.16 -19.84
CA GLN A 25 -22.65 4.62 -20.95
C GLN A 25 -21.77 3.42 -20.54
N SER A 26 -21.29 3.39 -19.31
CA SER A 26 -20.47 2.28 -18.79
C SER A 26 -21.27 1.11 -18.21
N SER A 27 -22.59 1.17 -18.27
CA SER A 27 -23.48 0.14 -17.74
C SER A 27 -23.83 -0.94 -18.77
N GLU A 28 -24.17 -2.11 -18.27
CA GLU A 28 -24.71 -3.22 -19.06
C GLU A 28 -26.19 -3.44 -18.71
N LEU A 29 -27.04 -3.60 -19.72
CA LEU A 29 -28.45 -3.93 -19.58
C LEU A 29 -28.63 -5.44 -19.70
N TRP A 30 -29.30 -6.02 -18.70
CA TRP A 30 -29.56 -7.44 -18.59
C TRP A 30 -31.06 -7.70 -18.43
N GLU A 31 -31.51 -8.82 -18.99
CA GLU A 31 -32.86 -9.34 -18.81
C GLU A 31 -32.78 -10.82 -18.43
N ALA A 32 -33.67 -11.26 -17.55
CA ALA A 32 -33.80 -12.67 -17.21
C ALA A 32 -35.26 -13.05 -16.99
N ALA A 33 -35.61 -14.27 -17.38
CA ALA A 33 -36.93 -14.82 -17.15
C ALA A 33 -37.10 -15.27 -15.69
N ALA A 34 -38.35 -15.41 -15.26
CA ALA A 34 -38.70 -15.97 -13.97
C ALA A 34 -38.02 -17.33 -13.72
N GLY A 35 -37.40 -17.47 -12.55
CA GLY A 35 -36.63 -18.64 -12.13
C GLY A 35 -35.15 -18.64 -12.53
N ALA A 36 -34.67 -17.63 -13.26
CA ALA A 36 -33.26 -17.51 -13.63
C ALA A 36 -32.37 -17.18 -12.42
N CYS A 37 -31.25 -17.88 -12.29
CA CYS A 37 -30.25 -17.60 -11.25
C CYS A 37 -29.19 -16.65 -11.81
N LEU A 38 -29.06 -15.47 -11.21
CA LEU A 38 -28.06 -14.46 -11.59
C LEU A 38 -26.69 -14.87 -11.05
N PHE A 39 -26.64 -15.19 -9.77
CA PHE A 39 -25.42 -15.60 -9.09
C PHE A 39 -25.67 -16.83 -8.22
N TYR A 40 -24.68 -17.71 -8.17
CA TYR A 40 -24.69 -18.91 -7.34
C TYR A 40 -23.85 -18.72 -6.07
N PRO A 41 -24.06 -19.55 -5.04
CA PRO A 41 -23.20 -19.56 -3.86
C PRO A 41 -21.74 -19.83 -4.27
N GLY A 42 -20.85 -18.94 -3.84
CA GLY A 42 -19.42 -18.97 -4.14
C GLY A 42 -19.00 -18.07 -5.31
N ASP A 43 -19.92 -17.48 -6.07
CA ASP A 43 -19.61 -16.50 -7.11
C ASP A 43 -19.09 -15.19 -6.48
N SER A 44 -18.28 -14.44 -7.23
CA SER A 44 -17.67 -13.21 -6.73
C SER A 44 -18.66 -12.06 -6.66
N GLY A 45 -19.67 -12.01 -7.53
CA GLY A 45 -20.73 -11.00 -7.51
C GLY A 45 -20.20 -9.57 -7.39
N GLU A 46 -19.17 -9.23 -8.18
CA GLU A 46 -18.49 -7.93 -8.18
C GLU A 46 -19.18 -6.90 -9.10
N GLU A 47 -20.50 -6.81 -9.00
CA GLU A 47 -21.31 -5.93 -9.84
C GLU A 47 -22.29 -5.14 -8.95
N LEU A 48 -22.50 -3.87 -9.30
CA LEU A 48 -23.61 -3.09 -8.76
C LEU A 48 -24.81 -3.27 -9.67
N ILE A 49 -25.97 -3.63 -9.13
CA ILE A 49 -27.20 -3.85 -9.89
C ILE A 49 -28.26 -2.85 -9.43
N LEU A 50 -28.88 -2.17 -10.40
CA LEU A 50 -30.10 -1.38 -10.20
C LEU A 50 -31.24 -2.08 -10.92
N LEU A 51 -32.23 -2.54 -10.14
CA LEU A 51 -33.40 -3.23 -10.69
C LEU A 51 -34.34 -2.20 -11.34
N LEU A 52 -34.68 -2.40 -12.61
CA LEU A 52 -35.61 -1.54 -13.34
C LEU A 52 -37.04 -2.08 -13.24
N ASP A 53 -37.20 -3.38 -13.51
CA ASP A 53 -38.49 -4.08 -13.51
C ASP A 53 -38.32 -5.49 -12.95
N GLY A 54 -39.38 -6.05 -12.37
CA GLY A 54 -39.42 -7.40 -11.80
C GLY A 54 -38.98 -7.47 -10.33
N ARG A 55 -38.56 -8.66 -9.90
CA ARG A 55 -38.24 -8.95 -8.49
C ARG A 55 -37.10 -9.94 -8.37
N LEU A 56 -36.11 -9.57 -7.55
CA LEU A 56 -34.98 -10.43 -7.19
C LEU A 56 -35.10 -10.90 -5.75
N GLU A 57 -34.74 -12.16 -5.49
CA GLU A 57 -34.70 -12.75 -4.16
C GLU A 57 -33.36 -13.43 -3.89
N SER A 58 -32.94 -13.38 -2.63
CA SER A 58 -31.77 -14.10 -2.13
C SER A 58 -32.09 -14.74 -0.79
N ASP A 59 -31.81 -16.04 -0.70
CA ASP A 59 -32.04 -16.83 0.50
C ASP A 59 -30.82 -16.71 1.44
N THR A 60 -30.83 -15.66 2.27
CA THR A 60 -29.76 -15.46 3.24
C THR A 60 -30.08 -16.19 4.55
N PRO A 61 -29.07 -16.55 5.37
CA PRO A 61 -29.30 -17.22 6.66
C PRO A 61 -30.21 -16.43 7.63
N GLY A 62 -30.39 -15.13 7.41
CA GLY A 62 -31.28 -14.24 8.17
C GLY A 62 -32.71 -14.11 7.60
N GLY A 63 -33.05 -14.89 6.57
CA GLY A 63 -34.33 -14.86 5.87
C GLY A 63 -34.19 -14.48 4.39
N VAL A 64 -35.31 -14.57 3.66
CA VAL A 64 -35.38 -14.19 2.24
C VAL A 64 -35.36 -12.68 2.13
N LYS A 65 -34.32 -12.15 1.51
CA LYS A 65 -34.22 -10.72 1.19
C LYS A 65 -34.73 -10.50 -0.23
N CYS A 66 -35.62 -9.51 -0.39
CA CYS A 66 -36.25 -9.16 -1.65
C CYS A 66 -35.76 -7.78 -2.11
N TRP A 67 -35.55 -7.63 -3.41
CA TRP A 67 -35.28 -6.35 -4.07
C TRP A 67 -36.37 -6.08 -5.10
N LEU A 68 -36.88 -4.84 -5.09
CA LEU A 68 -37.97 -4.35 -5.92
C LEU A 68 -37.47 -3.33 -6.95
N PRO A 69 -38.29 -2.96 -7.94
CA PRO A 69 -37.95 -1.93 -8.91
C PRO A 69 -37.48 -0.63 -8.23
N GLY A 70 -36.29 -0.16 -8.60
CA GLY A 70 -35.63 0.99 -7.99
C GLY A 70 -34.60 0.63 -6.91
N ASP A 71 -34.59 -0.59 -6.38
CA ASP A 71 -33.60 -0.98 -5.36
C ASP A 71 -32.22 -1.27 -5.96
N LEU A 72 -31.18 -1.02 -5.16
CA LEU A 72 -29.80 -1.35 -5.47
C LEU A 72 -29.36 -2.64 -4.76
N TRP A 73 -28.65 -3.48 -5.51
CA TRP A 73 -27.93 -4.65 -5.01
C TRP A 73 -26.43 -4.49 -5.26
N GLY A 74 -25.62 -4.98 -4.32
CA GLY A 74 -24.15 -5.01 -4.46
C GLY A 74 -23.40 -3.79 -3.90
N GLU A 75 -24.09 -2.83 -3.28
CA GLU A 75 -23.47 -1.61 -2.72
C GLU A 75 -22.29 -1.91 -1.78
N ASN A 76 -22.52 -2.79 -0.80
CA ASN A 76 -21.51 -3.16 0.20
C ASN A 76 -20.35 -3.98 -0.40
N ARG A 77 -20.60 -4.61 -1.55
CA ARG A 77 -19.66 -5.48 -2.25
C ARG A 77 -18.68 -4.70 -3.12
N LEU A 78 -19.00 -3.44 -3.45
CA LEU A 78 -18.05 -2.53 -4.09
C LEU A 78 -16.83 -2.31 -3.18
N ALA A 79 -17.08 -2.04 -1.89
CA ALA A 79 -16.08 -1.75 -0.87
C ALA A 79 -15.20 -2.96 -0.55
N ALA A 80 -15.83 -4.07 -0.15
CA ALA A 80 -15.16 -5.30 0.28
C ALA A 80 -15.85 -6.52 -0.37
N PRO A 81 -15.48 -6.86 -1.62
CA PRO A 81 -16.05 -8.02 -2.30
C PRO A 81 -15.69 -9.32 -1.57
N SER A 82 -16.69 -10.14 -1.28
CA SER A 82 -16.56 -11.48 -0.69
C SER A 82 -17.43 -12.46 -1.47
N PRO A 83 -17.04 -13.73 -1.67
CA PRO A 83 -17.91 -14.69 -2.35
C PRO A 83 -19.34 -14.71 -1.79
N LEU A 84 -20.33 -14.89 -2.64
CA LEU A 84 -21.73 -14.95 -2.23
C LEU A 84 -21.99 -16.20 -1.39
N ASP A 85 -22.67 -16.03 -0.26
CA ASP A 85 -23.06 -17.16 0.59
C ASP A 85 -24.34 -17.85 0.09
N SER A 86 -25.13 -17.15 -0.73
CA SER A 86 -26.45 -17.56 -1.21
C SER A 86 -26.65 -17.18 -2.67
N SER A 87 -27.60 -17.84 -3.34
CA SER A 87 -27.97 -17.51 -4.71
C SER A 87 -28.79 -16.21 -4.78
N LEU A 88 -28.69 -15.53 -5.91
CA LEU A 88 -29.58 -14.42 -6.29
C LEU A 88 -30.41 -14.88 -7.48
N ILE A 89 -31.74 -14.92 -7.32
CA ILE A 89 -32.67 -15.50 -8.30
C ILE A 89 -33.68 -14.43 -8.71
N ALA A 90 -34.00 -14.36 -10.00
CA ALA A 90 -35.13 -13.60 -10.51
C ALA A 90 -36.42 -14.41 -10.31
N VAL A 91 -37.35 -13.91 -9.51
CA VAL A 91 -38.64 -14.57 -9.25
C VAL A 91 -39.64 -14.28 -10.37
N GLU A 92 -39.53 -13.09 -10.95
CA GLU A 92 -40.33 -12.60 -12.06
C GLU A 92 -39.43 -12.27 -13.25
N ASP A 93 -40.01 -12.09 -14.43
CA ASP A 93 -39.28 -11.57 -15.59
C ASP A 93 -38.71 -10.18 -15.23
N SER A 94 -37.39 -10.13 -15.10
CA SER A 94 -36.70 -9.00 -14.47
C SER A 94 -35.72 -8.34 -15.43
N ARG A 95 -35.64 -7.01 -15.35
CA ARG A 95 -34.72 -6.18 -16.13
C ARG A 95 -33.90 -5.32 -15.21
N TRP A 96 -32.59 -5.27 -15.41
CA TRP A 96 -31.73 -4.46 -14.56
C TRP A 96 -30.55 -3.88 -15.31
N ILE A 97 -30.01 -2.81 -14.72
CA ILE A 97 -28.74 -2.23 -15.13
C ILE A 97 -27.68 -2.75 -14.18
N SER A 98 -26.61 -3.30 -14.73
CA SER A 98 -25.42 -3.69 -13.97
C SER A 98 -24.24 -2.79 -14.30
N TRP A 99 -23.38 -2.60 -13.30
CA TRP A 99 -22.07 -1.99 -13.47
C TRP A 99 -21.00 -2.90 -12.91
N PRO A 100 -20.04 -3.34 -13.74
CA PRO A 100 -18.86 -4.04 -13.26
C PRO A 100 -18.07 -3.15 -12.28
N ARG A 101 -17.60 -3.75 -11.19
CA ARG A 101 -16.78 -3.04 -10.18
C ARG A 101 -15.56 -2.35 -10.80
N GLU A 102 -14.89 -3.00 -11.76
CA GLU A 102 -13.72 -2.43 -12.44
C GLU A 102 -14.05 -1.16 -13.23
N ALA A 103 -15.18 -1.15 -13.93
CA ALA A 103 -15.67 0.02 -14.64
C ALA A 103 -15.94 1.16 -13.64
N LEU A 104 -16.73 0.89 -12.59
CA LEU A 104 -17.03 1.88 -11.54
C LEU A 104 -15.77 2.44 -10.88
N LEU A 105 -14.81 1.58 -10.54
CA LEU A 105 -13.54 2.00 -9.93
C LEU A 105 -12.74 2.89 -10.88
N THR A 106 -12.66 2.53 -12.16
CA THR A 106 -11.99 3.35 -13.17
C THR A 106 -12.64 4.74 -13.23
N PHE A 107 -13.97 4.82 -13.24
CA PHE A 107 -14.67 6.11 -13.19
C PHE A 107 -14.38 6.91 -11.92
N LEU A 108 -14.43 6.26 -10.75
CA LEU A 108 -14.13 6.88 -9.45
C LEU A 108 -12.69 7.40 -9.36
N THR A 109 -11.74 6.75 -10.04
CA THR A 109 -10.34 7.20 -10.09
C THR A 109 -10.15 8.40 -11.02
N SER A 110 -10.88 8.45 -12.13
CA SER A 110 -10.71 9.47 -13.17
C SER A 110 -11.23 10.85 -12.76
N SER A 111 -12.20 10.93 -11.84
CA SER A 111 -12.85 12.18 -11.47
C SER A 111 -13.10 12.29 -9.97
N SER A 112 -12.41 13.25 -9.34
CA SER A 112 -12.57 13.54 -7.91
C SER A 112 -13.93 14.15 -7.56
N THR A 113 -14.57 14.86 -8.50
CA THR A 113 -15.92 15.42 -8.32
C THR A 113 -16.98 14.33 -8.32
N PHE A 114 -16.88 13.37 -9.24
CA PHE A 114 -17.76 12.20 -9.30
C PHE A 114 -17.70 11.38 -8.01
N ARG A 115 -16.49 11.14 -7.50
CA ARG A 115 -16.31 10.44 -6.23
C ARG A 115 -16.96 11.18 -5.05
N LYS A 116 -16.78 12.50 -4.94
CA LYS A 116 -17.39 13.31 -3.86
C LYS A 116 -18.92 13.35 -3.93
N ALA A 117 -19.49 13.15 -5.11
CA ALA A 117 -20.95 13.08 -5.27
C ALA A 117 -21.51 11.75 -4.73
N LEU A 118 -20.75 10.66 -4.86
CA LEU A 118 -21.17 9.31 -4.45
C LEU A 118 -20.77 8.94 -3.01
N THR A 119 -19.98 9.77 -2.32
CA THR A 119 -19.69 9.55 -0.89
C THR A 119 -20.94 9.71 -0.03
N PRO A 120 -21.12 8.89 1.02
CA PRO A 120 -22.31 8.95 1.88
C PRO A 120 -22.49 10.34 2.46
N LEU A 121 -23.68 10.89 2.28
CA LEU A 121 -24.14 12.09 2.98
C LEU A 121 -25.18 11.66 4.00
N THR A 122 -24.89 11.86 5.27
CA THR A 122 -25.83 11.58 6.36
C THR A 122 -26.37 12.88 6.93
N ASP A 123 -27.66 12.90 7.28
CA ASP A 123 -28.25 13.98 8.07
C ASP A 123 -27.68 13.98 9.51
N SER A 124 -27.95 15.03 10.27
CA SER A 124 -27.72 15.17 11.71
C SER A 124 -28.20 13.97 12.54
N ASN A 125 -29.25 13.30 12.07
CA ASN A 125 -29.82 12.08 12.67
C ASN A 125 -29.18 10.76 12.20
N GLY A 126 -28.09 10.81 11.43
CA GLY A 126 -27.40 9.62 10.91
C GLY A 126 -28.12 8.89 9.77
N ARG A 127 -29.20 9.46 9.22
CA ARG A 127 -29.93 8.88 8.07
C ARG A 127 -29.21 9.20 6.76
N LEU A 128 -29.06 8.20 5.89
CA LEU A 128 -28.43 8.36 4.58
C LEU A 128 -29.36 9.17 3.65
N LEU A 129 -28.87 10.31 3.17
CA LEU A 129 -29.58 11.19 2.23
C LEU A 129 -29.20 10.90 0.78
N SER A 130 -27.92 10.61 0.52
CA SER A 130 -27.40 10.30 -0.81
C SER A 130 -26.03 9.63 -0.73
N GLY A 131 -25.60 9.05 -1.85
CA GLY A 131 -24.33 8.31 -1.96
C GLY A 131 -24.42 6.89 -1.38
N PHE A 132 -23.34 6.12 -1.56
CA PHE A 132 -23.29 4.74 -1.08
C PHE A 132 -23.14 4.69 0.45
N PRO A 133 -23.83 3.77 1.15
CA PRO A 133 -23.74 3.65 2.60
C PRO A 133 -22.32 3.29 3.06
N ASP A 134 -21.67 2.38 2.33
CA ASP A 134 -20.30 1.96 2.61
C ASP A 134 -19.28 2.87 1.91
N LEU A 135 -18.13 3.03 2.57
CA LEU A 135 -17.00 3.78 2.01
C LEU A 135 -16.53 3.12 0.70
N LEU A 136 -16.77 3.82 -0.41
CA LEU A 136 -16.25 3.45 -1.72
C LEU A 136 -14.74 3.13 -1.65
N PRO A 137 -14.28 2.04 -2.29
CA PRO A 137 -12.87 1.70 -2.29
C PRO A 137 -12.05 2.90 -2.74
N LEU A 138 -11.03 3.17 -1.96
CA LEU A 138 -9.91 3.96 -2.41
C LEU A 138 -9.22 3.17 -3.53
N PRO A 139 -8.86 3.79 -4.68
CA PRO A 139 -7.99 3.14 -5.65
C PRO A 139 -6.83 2.40 -4.97
N ALA A 140 -6.46 1.22 -5.47
CA ALA A 140 -5.16 0.62 -5.23
C ALA A 140 -4.08 1.71 -5.41
N GLY A 141 -3.22 1.93 -4.41
CA GLY A 141 -2.24 3.02 -4.39
C GLY A 141 -2.73 4.41 -3.95
N SER A 142 -4.03 4.63 -3.70
CA SER A 142 -4.53 5.92 -3.16
C SER A 142 -4.41 6.04 -1.64
N GLY A 143 -3.31 5.54 -1.07
CA GLY A 143 -2.63 6.03 0.14
C GLY A 143 -3.38 6.18 1.46
N LYS A 144 -4.70 5.99 1.55
CA LYS A 144 -5.51 6.31 2.74
C LYS A 144 -5.84 5.10 3.61
N MET A 145 -5.75 3.87 3.07
CA MET A 145 -5.73 2.66 3.90
C MET A 145 -4.31 2.08 4.04
N SER A 146 -3.29 2.90 3.80
CA SER A 146 -1.90 2.57 4.10
C SER A 146 -1.68 2.80 5.60
N ARG A 147 -1.83 1.75 6.41
CA ARG A 147 -1.30 1.82 7.78
C ARG A 147 0.22 1.82 7.65
N ARG A 148 0.81 3.01 7.65
CA ARG A 148 2.27 3.17 7.68
C ARG A 148 2.78 2.68 9.03
N ILE A 149 3.55 1.61 9.00
CA ILE A 149 4.17 1.02 10.18
C ILE A 149 5.62 1.45 10.17
N ARG A 150 6.03 2.12 11.25
CA ARG A 150 7.43 2.41 11.51
C ARG A 150 8.03 1.34 12.42
N PRO A 151 9.34 1.08 12.32
CA PRO A 151 10.00 0.16 13.23
C PRO A 151 9.88 0.62 14.70
N SER A 152 9.88 -0.31 15.65
CA SER A 152 9.67 -0.14 17.11
C SER A 152 10.74 0.60 17.94
N LEU A 153 10.57 1.83 18.43
CA LEU A 153 11.66 2.58 19.11
C LEU A 153 12.13 2.00 20.47
N ARG A 154 11.51 0.90 20.92
CA ARG A 154 11.77 0.23 22.21
C ARG A 154 13.24 -0.16 22.50
N PRO A 155 14.10 -0.52 21.53
CA PRO A 155 15.51 -0.80 21.80
C PRO A 155 16.29 0.40 22.34
N VAL A 156 15.81 1.63 22.15
CA VAL A 156 16.42 2.84 22.72
C VAL A 156 16.42 2.76 24.25
N LEU A 157 15.30 2.38 24.86
CA LEU A 157 15.18 2.28 26.31
C LEU A 157 16.11 1.20 26.87
N ALA A 158 16.27 0.08 26.16
CA ALA A 158 17.16 -0.99 26.57
C ALA A 158 18.65 -0.63 26.47
N GLY A 159 19.03 0.26 25.55
CA GLY A 159 20.40 0.77 25.45
C GLY A 159 20.70 1.90 26.45
N LEU A 160 19.68 2.66 26.86
CA LEU A 160 19.82 3.78 27.79
C LEU A 160 20.21 3.32 29.20
N ILE A 161 19.60 2.23 29.69
CA ILE A 161 19.86 1.68 31.03
C ILE A 161 21.35 1.31 31.24
N PRO A 162 21.99 0.48 30.38
CA PRO A 162 23.41 0.16 30.55
C PRO A 162 24.30 1.39 30.31
N ALA A 163 23.94 2.30 29.40
CA ALA A 163 24.71 3.54 29.21
C ALA A 163 24.74 4.39 30.48
N VAL A 164 23.61 4.54 31.17
CA VAL A 164 23.52 5.26 32.46
C VAL A 164 24.30 4.53 33.55
N LEU A 165 24.19 3.20 33.64
CA LEU A 165 24.94 2.40 34.62
C LEU A 165 26.45 2.48 34.42
N ILE A 166 26.94 2.37 33.18
CA ILE A 166 28.37 2.49 32.84
C ILE A 166 28.86 3.91 33.16
N THR A 167 28.06 4.93 32.85
CA THR A 167 28.40 6.32 33.17
C THR A 167 28.51 6.52 34.69
N GLY A 168 27.57 5.98 35.47
CA GLY A 168 27.62 6.02 36.92
C GLY A 168 28.83 5.29 37.50
N LEU A 169 29.18 4.11 36.96
CA LEU A 169 30.36 3.35 37.36
C LEU A 169 31.68 4.08 37.04
N LEU A 170 31.78 4.66 35.84
CA LEU A 170 32.95 5.45 35.44
C LEU A 170 33.08 6.72 36.28
N PHE A 171 31.96 7.33 36.66
CA PHE A 171 31.94 8.48 37.55
C PHE A 171 32.45 8.12 38.95
N THR A 172 31.95 7.03 39.56
CA THR A 172 32.43 6.59 40.88
C THR A 172 33.89 6.13 40.85
N ALA A 173 34.34 5.48 39.78
CA ALA A 173 35.74 5.11 39.59
C ALA A 173 36.67 6.32 39.40
N SER A 174 36.17 7.39 38.76
CA SER A 174 36.90 8.65 38.62
C SER A 174 37.01 9.44 39.94
N LEU A 175 36.11 9.20 40.90
CA LEU A 175 36.18 9.81 42.24
C LEU A 175 37.22 9.12 43.14
N SER A 176 37.46 7.83 42.95
CA SER A 176 38.37 7.04 43.80
C SER A 176 39.82 6.97 43.30
N SER A 177 40.08 7.35 42.04
CA SER A 177 41.41 7.23 41.43
C SER A 177 41.94 8.58 40.95
N GLU A 178 43.20 8.90 41.29
CA GLU A 178 43.88 10.12 40.80
C GLU A 178 44.35 10.00 39.35
N ILE A 179 44.32 8.79 38.80
CA ILE A 179 44.88 8.44 37.49
C ILE A 179 43.85 8.65 36.37
N LEU A 180 42.55 8.50 36.64
CA LEU A 180 41.52 8.64 35.62
C LEU A 180 41.20 10.13 35.37
N PRO A 181 41.30 10.61 34.11
CA PRO A 181 40.90 11.97 33.79
C PRO A 181 39.39 12.12 34.01
N ARG A 182 39.00 13.21 34.67
CA ARG A 182 37.59 13.52 34.97
C ARG A 182 36.70 13.49 33.73
N MET A 183 37.20 13.70 32.52
CA MET A 183 36.38 13.68 31.29
C MET A 183 35.96 12.27 30.82
N LEU A 184 36.51 11.20 31.40
CA LEU A 184 36.26 9.83 30.93
C LEU A 184 34.79 9.39 31.10
N TYR A 185 34.07 9.90 32.10
CA TYR A 185 32.64 9.57 32.27
C TYR A 185 31.78 10.09 31.11
N LEU A 186 32.22 11.10 30.35
CA LEU A 186 31.49 11.63 29.18
C LEU A 186 31.61 10.74 27.94
N VAL A 187 32.58 9.82 27.92
CA VAL A 187 32.78 8.91 26.78
C VAL A 187 31.58 7.98 26.59
N SER A 188 31.03 7.43 27.67
CA SER A 188 29.88 6.53 27.61
C SER A 188 28.61 7.22 27.04
N PRO A 189 28.18 8.40 27.54
CA PRO A 189 27.11 9.18 26.94
C PRO A 189 27.37 9.59 25.51
N ALA A 190 28.60 9.98 25.15
CA ALA A 190 28.95 10.39 23.79
C ALA A 190 28.86 9.23 22.78
N VAL A 191 29.38 8.05 23.15
CA VAL A 191 29.27 6.83 22.35
C VAL A 191 27.80 6.40 22.20
N TYR A 192 27.04 6.46 23.30
CA TYR A 192 25.61 6.15 23.26
C TYR A 192 24.82 7.14 22.40
N ALA A 193 25.12 8.44 22.50
CA ALA A 193 24.48 9.48 21.69
C ALA A 193 24.77 9.30 20.19
N GLY A 194 26.02 8.97 19.83
CA GLY A 194 26.39 8.66 18.44
C GLY A 194 25.67 7.41 17.91
N TRP A 195 25.63 6.34 18.71
CA TRP A 195 24.87 5.14 18.38
C TRP A 195 23.36 5.42 18.23
N LEU A 196 22.78 6.19 19.16
CA LEU A 196 21.36 6.56 19.18
C LEU A 196 20.99 7.43 17.98
N LEU A 197 21.86 8.35 17.59
CA LEU A 197 21.68 9.18 16.39
C LEU A 197 21.63 8.30 15.14
N VAL A 198 22.63 7.43 14.94
CA VAL A 198 22.67 6.49 13.80
C VAL A 198 21.47 5.56 13.82
N PHE A 199 21.09 5.06 15.00
CA PHE A 199 19.93 4.20 15.20
C PHE A 199 18.65 4.90 14.79
N LEU A 200 18.40 6.14 15.26
CA LEU A 200 17.22 6.93 14.93
C LEU A 200 17.18 7.26 13.44
N ILE A 201 18.29 7.72 12.87
CA ILE A 201 18.41 8.06 11.45
C ILE A 201 18.03 6.86 10.57
N LYS A 202 18.58 5.67 10.84
CA LYS A 202 18.25 4.43 10.10
C LYS A 202 16.78 4.00 10.27
N ARG A 203 16.11 4.44 11.33
CA ARG A 203 14.76 4.00 11.67
C ARG A 203 13.66 4.93 11.22
N LEU A 204 13.91 6.23 11.30
CA LEU A 204 13.01 7.27 10.79
C LEU A 204 12.90 7.21 9.27
N THR A 205 13.94 6.72 8.60
CA THR A 205 13.98 6.55 7.14
C THR A 205 13.41 5.24 6.63
N ARG A 206 13.02 4.32 7.52
CA ARG A 206 12.38 3.05 7.15
C ARG A 206 10.87 3.13 7.38
N GLU A 207 10.11 2.91 6.32
CA GLU A 207 8.66 2.86 6.36
C GLU A 207 8.16 1.54 5.75
N TYR A 208 7.23 0.87 6.43
CA TYR A 208 6.52 -0.27 5.89
C TYR A 208 5.07 0.12 5.65
N GLY A 209 4.52 -0.26 4.51
CA GLY A 209 3.11 -0.11 4.17
C GLY A 209 2.47 -1.47 3.99
N VAL A 210 1.27 -1.64 4.52
CA VAL A 210 0.40 -2.77 4.16
C VAL A 210 -0.84 -2.17 3.53
N GLU A 211 -1.01 -2.42 2.24
CA GLU A 211 -2.15 -2.00 1.44
C GLU A 211 -3.06 -3.21 1.19
N THR A 212 -4.18 -2.99 0.52
CA THR A 212 -5.17 -4.05 0.22
C THR A 212 -4.71 -4.97 -0.91
N ASP A 213 -3.77 -4.52 -1.74
CA ASP A 213 -3.28 -5.22 -2.93
C ASP A 213 -1.79 -5.58 -2.83
N ALA A 214 -1.02 -4.87 -2.00
CA ALA A 214 0.42 -5.04 -1.88
C ALA A 214 0.96 -4.81 -0.46
N VAL A 215 2.06 -5.49 -0.15
CA VAL A 215 2.93 -5.16 0.98
C VAL A 215 4.10 -4.35 0.44
N THR A 216 4.26 -3.14 0.95
CA THR A 216 5.30 -2.21 0.52
C THR A 216 6.36 -2.04 1.60
N SER A 217 7.62 -2.05 1.20
CA SER A 217 8.72 -1.63 2.07
C SER A 217 9.47 -0.51 1.41
N ARG A 218 9.68 0.57 2.16
CA ARG A 218 10.42 1.74 1.72
C ARG A 218 11.59 1.93 2.67
N THR A 219 12.80 1.84 2.13
CA THR A 219 14.02 2.03 2.91
C THR A 219 14.91 3.02 2.19
N PHE A 220 15.51 3.94 2.95
CA PHE A 220 16.52 4.83 2.40
C PHE A 220 17.89 4.15 2.50
N ASP A 221 18.53 3.96 1.36
CA ASP A 221 19.92 3.55 1.31
C ASP A 221 20.81 4.79 1.44
N TRP A 222 21.54 4.87 2.54
CA TRP A 222 22.48 5.95 2.84
C TRP A 222 23.75 5.90 2.00
N GLY A 223 24.14 4.74 1.48
CA GLY A 223 25.31 4.62 0.61
C GLY A 223 25.06 5.22 -0.76
N HIS A 224 23.86 4.97 -1.30
CA HIS A 224 23.47 5.42 -2.64
C HIS A 224 22.60 6.68 -2.63
N PHE A 225 22.17 7.16 -1.46
CA PHE A 225 21.18 8.25 -1.30
C PHE A 225 19.89 8.01 -2.10
N THR A 226 19.50 6.74 -2.20
CA THR A 226 18.34 6.31 -2.97
C THR A 226 17.26 5.78 -2.04
N VAL A 227 16.01 5.98 -2.45
CA VAL A 227 14.86 5.33 -1.81
C VAL A 227 14.65 4.01 -2.54
N GLU A 228 14.90 2.89 -1.87
CA GLU A 228 14.48 1.59 -2.34
C GLU A 228 13.04 1.34 -1.89
N SER A 229 12.15 1.17 -2.86
CA SER A 229 10.76 0.76 -2.63
C SER A 229 10.53 -0.61 -3.25
N ARG A 230 10.28 -1.62 -2.41
CA ARG A 230 9.84 -2.95 -2.87
C ARG A 230 8.33 -3.05 -2.69
N HIS A 231 7.64 -3.33 -3.78
CA HIS A 231 6.21 -3.55 -3.82
C HIS A 231 5.98 -5.02 -4.12
N VAL A 232 5.43 -5.75 -3.16
CA VAL A 232 5.09 -7.17 -3.31
C VAL A 232 3.58 -7.29 -3.36
N PRO A 233 2.99 -7.64 -4.52
CA PRO A 233 1.57 -7.93 -4.65
C PRO A 233 1.12 -9.08 -3.74
N ILE A 234 -0.08 -8.98 -3.16
CA ILE A 234 -0.59 -9.94 -2.16
C ILE A 234 -0.87 -11.32 -2.75
N ASP A 235 -1.24 -11.39 -4.02
CA ASP A 235 -1.41 -12.62 -4.80
C ASP A 235 -0.10 -13.44 -4.91
N ARG A 236 1.06 -12.77 -4.95
CA ARG A 236 2.38 -13.40 -5.02
C ARG A 236 2.96 -13.85 -3.68
N ILE A 237 2.30 -13.52 -2.57
CA ILE A 237 2.76 -13.92 -1.23
C ILE A 237 2.42 -15.40 -1.03
N GLN A 238 3.45 -16.23 -0.81
CA GLN A 238 3.28 -17.66 -0.55
C GLN A 238 3.18 -17.97 0.95
N GLY A 239 3.90 -17.21 1.78
CA GLY A 239 3.94 -17.44 3.21
C GLY A 239 4.51 -16.25 3.98
N VAL A 240 4.09 -16.14 5.23
CA VAL A 240 4.56 -15.10 6.15
C VAL A 240 5.05 -15.75 7.44
N GLU A 241 6.35 -15.63 7.70
CA GLU A 241 7.03 -16.19 8.87
C GLU A 241 7.47 -15.08 9.82
N THR A 242 7.47 -15.38 11.12
CA THR A 242 7.89 -14.46 12.17
C THR A 242 9.16 -14.97 12.83
N GLU A 243 10.20 -14.14 12.84
CA GLU A 243 11.46 -14.43 13.54
C GLU A 243 11.65 -13.49 14.74
N LYS A 244 11.78 -14.08 15.93
CA LYS A 244 12.01 -13.38 17.20
C LYS A 244 13.31 -13.87 17.83
N ASN A 245 14.44 -13.46 17.27
CA ASN A 245 15.75 -13.89 17.77
C ASN A 245 16.15 -13.07 19.01
N GLY A 246 16.28 -13.74 20.16
CA GLY A 246 16.82 -13.19 21.40
C GLY A 246 15.78 -12.79 22.47
N VAL A 247 16.19 -12.90 23.74
CA VAL A 247 15.34 -12.67 24.94
C VAL A 247 14.76 -11.26 24.95
N LEU A 248 15.57 -10.25 24.63
CA LEU A 248 15.16 -8.84 24.64
C LEU A 248 14.03 -8.57 23.61
N ARG A 249 14.03 -9.26 22.48
CA ARG A 249 12.99 -9.13 21.45
C ARG A 249 11.65 -9.73 21.89
N HIS A 250 11.70 -10.80 22.67
CA HIS A 250 10.51 -11.42 23.24
C HIS A 250 9.84 -10.48 24.25
N ILE A 251 10.62 -9.90 25.18
CA ILE A 251 10.15 -8.95 26.17
C ILE A 251 9.58 -7.69 25.51
N LEU A 252 10.30 -7.14 24.53
CA LEU A 252 9.88 -5.92 23.81
C LEU A 252 8.78 -6.17 22.76
N ARG A 253 8.28 -7.41 22.62
CA ARG A 253 7.30 -7.84 21.59
C ARG A 253 7.66 -7.35 20.19
N MET A 254 8.93 -7.50 19.82
CA MET A 254 9.50 -7.04 18.57
C MET A 254 10.03 -8.23 17.78
N GLY A 255 9.90 -8.21 16.46
CA GLY A 255 10.46 -9.26 15.61
C GLY A 255 10.63 -8.83 14.16
N ASN A 256 11.20 -9.74 13.38
CA ASN A 256 11.27 -9.60 11.93
C ASN A 256 10.10 -10.39 11.32
N LEU A 257 9.52 -9.85 10.25
CA LEU A 257 8.52 -10.53 9.44
C LEU A 257 9.15 -10.88 8.10
N ILE A 258 9.13 -12.15 7.74
CA ILE A 258 9.67 -12.66 6.48
C ILE A 258 8.49 -13.01 5.59
N VAL A 259 8.29 -12.20 4.56
CA VAL A 259 7.26 -12.41 3.53
C VAL A 259 7.93 -13.15 2.36
N LYS A 260 7.60 -14.43 2.20
CA LYS A 260 8.08 -15.28 1.11
C LYS A 260 7.20 -15.05 -0.12
N THR A 261 7.82 -14.70 -1.24
CA THR A 261 7.12 -14.43 -2.50
C THR A 261 7.45 -15.49 -3.55
N SER A 262 6.59 -15.61 -4.56
CA SER A 262 6.84 -16.48 -5.71
C SER A 262 8.00 -15.98 -6.57
N ALA A 263 9.09 -16.77 -6.60
CA ALA A 263 10.23 -16.84 -7.54
C ALA A 263 10.93 -15.56 -8.05
N LEU A 264 10.22 -14.52 -8.48
CA LEU A 264 10.77 -13.34 -9.16
C LEU A 264 11.14 -12.18 -8.22
N ASP A 265 10.37 -11.96 -7.14
CA ASP A 265 10.56 -10.79 -6.25
C ASP A 265 11.40 -11.11 -4.98
N GLY A 266 11.80 -12.38 -4.81
CA GLY A 266 12.63 -12.85 -3.70
C GLY A 266 11.92 -12.84 -2.34
N VAL A 267 12.68 -12.70 -1.25
CA VAL A 267 12.13 -12.66 0.12
C VAL A 267 12.11 -11.23 0.62
N LEU A 268 10.94 -10.76 1.08
CA LEU A 268 10.78 -9.44 1.67
C LEU A 268 10.87 -9.52 3.20
N ILE A 269 11.87 -8.86 3.80
CA ILE A 269 12.11 -8.91 5.24
C ILE A 269 11.73 -7.57 5.87
N LEU A 270 10.62 -7.53 6.61
CA LEU A 270 10.24 -6.38 7.43
C LEU A 270 10.98 -6.48 8.77
N GLN A 271 11.99 -5.64 8.96
CA GLN A 271 12.83 -5.67 10.16
C GLN A 271 12.24 -4.83 11.29
N GLY A 272 12.19 -5.40 12.50
CA GLY A 272 11.92 -4.67 13.73
C GLY A 272 10.50 -4.13 13.86
N VAL A 273 9.52 -4.94 13.45
CA VAL A 273 8.09 -4.66 13.53
C VAL A 273 7.60 -4.82 14.97
N ASN A 274 6.75 -3.91 15.42
CA ASN A 274 6.01 -4.03 16.68
C ASN A 274 4.93 -5.12 16.56
N ASN A 275 4.85 -6.05 17.50
CA ASN A 275 3.86 -7.12 17.52
C ASN A 275 3.75 -7.86 16.16
N PRO A 276 4.81 -8.58 15.75
CA PRO A 276 4.87 -9.20 14.43
C PRO A 276 3.74 -10.22 14.18
N GLU A 277 3.22 -10.89 15.22
CA GLU A 277 2.09 -11.83 15.08
C GLU A 277 0.79 -11.14 14.66
N ALA A 278 0.51 -9.96 15.21
CA ALA A 278 -0.69 -9.20 14.86
C ALA A 278 -0.61 -8.67 13.42
N LEU A 279 0.60 -8.36 12.93
CA LEU A 279 0.80 -7.98 11.54
C LEU A 279 0.69 -9.20 10.61
N ARG A 280 1.26 -10.34 11.00
CA ARG A 280 1.15 -11.61 10.29
C ARG A 280 -0.32 -12.01 10.11
N SER A 281 -1.10 -12.05 11.20
CA SER A 281 -2.52 -12.41 11.13
C SER A 281 -3.28 -11.49 10.18
N LYS A 282 -3.02 -10.18 10.27
CA LYS A 282 -3.65 -9.20 9.38
C LYS A 282 -3.31 -9.40 7.90
N ILE A 283 -2.05 -9.69 7.58
CA ILE A 283 -1.65 -9.99 6.18
C ILE A 283 -2.31 -11.28 5.69
N LEU A 284 -2.36 -12.31 6.53
CA LEU A 284 -3.03 -13.58 6.19
C LEU A 284 -4.54 -13.39 6.00
N ASP A 285 -5.18 -12.52 6.79
CA ASP A 285 -6.60 -12.21 6.65
C ASP A 285 -6.88 -11.53 5.30
N ILE A 286 -6.06 -10.54 4.91
CA ILE A 286 -6.16 -9.87 3.61
C ILE A 286 -5.87 -10.86 2.46
N GLN A 287 -4.85 -11.70 2.60
CA GLN A 287 -4.53 -12.73 1.61
C GLN A 287 -5.69 -13.71 1.44
N LYS A 288 -6.33 -14.12 2.55
CA LYS A 288 -7.47 -15.03 2.54
C LYS A 288 -8.70 -14.40 1.90
N SER A 289 -8.96 -13.10 2.13
CA SER A 289 -10.06 -12.40 1.45
C SER A 289 -9.82 -12.25 -0.05
N GLU A 290 -8.61 -11.87 -0.46
CA GLU A 290 -8.27 -11.76 -1.90
C GLU A 290 -8.29 -13.13 -2.59
N SER A 291 -7.75 -14.19 -1.97
CA SER A 291 -7.80 -15.54 -2.56
C SER A 291 -9.24 -16.05 -2.71
N ARG A 292 -10.11 -15.77 -1.75
CA ARG A 292 -11.54 -16.10 -1.84
C ARG A 292 -12.21 -15.35 -3.00
N ARG A 293 -11.90 -14.07 -3.14
CA ARG A 293 -12.41 -13.21 -4.22
C ARG A 293 -12.00 -13.73 -5.60
N VAL A 294 -10.70 -13.98 -5.81
CA VAL A 294 -10.16 -14.50 -7.07
C VAL A 294 -10.79 -15.84 -7.43
N LYS A 295 -10.86 -16.79 -6.47
CA LYS A 295 -11.51 -18.09 -6.70
C LYS A 295 -12.99 -17.97 -7.04
N GLY A 296 -13.71 -17.04 -6.41
CA GLY A 296 -15.11 -16.78 -6.73
C GLY A 296 -15.27 -16.23 -8.15
N ARG A 297 -14.34 -15.36 -8.59
CA ARG A 297 -14.36 -14.78 -9.93
C ARG A 297 -14.04 -15.82 -10.99
N GLU A 298 -13.00 -16.64 -10.78
CA GLU A 298 -12.65 -17.73 -11.69
C GLU A 298 -13.80 -18.73 -11.86
N ARG A 299 -14.51 -19.05 -10.77
CA ARG A 299 -15.71 -19.92 -10.82
C ARG A 299 -16.85 -19.27 -11.61
N GLU A 300 -17.11 -18.01 -11.35
CA GLU A 300 -18.15 -17.23 -12.01
C GLU A 300 -17.86 -17.08 -13.52
N ASP A 301 -16.63 -16.76 -13.89
CA ASP A 301 -16.19 -16.64 -15.29
C ASP A 301 -16.28 -17.98 -16.02
N LEU A 302 -15.84 -19.06 -15.38
CA LEU A 302 -15.97 -20.42 -15.93
C LEU A 302 -17.43 -20.80 -16.14
N ARG A 303 -18.30 -20.50 -15.16
CA ARG A 303 -19.75 -20.75 -15.24
C ARG A 303 -20.38 -19.96 -16.38
N ARG A 304 -20.17 -18.65 -16.44
CA ARG A 304 -20.69 -17.78 -17.50
C ARG A 304 -20.21 -18.22 -18.89
N SER A 305 -18.97 -18.71 -18.99
CA SER A 305 -18.43 -19.28 -20.23
C SER A 305 -19.16 -20.57 -20.66
N LEU A 306 -19.48 -21.45 -19.70
CA LEU A 306 -20.26 -22.66 -19.95
C LEU A 306 -21.72 -22.36 -20.31
N GLU A 307 -22.34 -21.41 -19.63
CA GLU A 307 -23.70 -20.93 -19.92
C GLU A 307 -23.80 -20.34 -21.34
N GLY A 308 -22.80 -19.55 -21.75
CA GLY A 308 -22.70 -19.03 -23.11
C GLY A 308 -22.54 -20.12 -24.18
N SER A 309 -22.11 -21.34 -23.82
CA SER A 309 -21.99 -22.48 -24.73
C SER A 309 -23.30 -23.27 -24.93
N GLY A 310 -24.39 -22.87 -24.25
CA GLY A 310 -25.72 -23.45 -24.45
C GLY A 310 -26.06 -24.66 -23.57
N LEU A 311 -25.23 -24.96 -22.56
CA LEU A 311 -25.45 -26.04 -21.60
C LEU A 311 -26.09 -25.52 -20.31
N GLY A 312 -27.43 -25.61 -20.22
CA GLY A 312 -28.18 -25.62 -18.96
C GLY A 312 -28.63 -24.26 -18.40
N ALA A 313 -29.85 -24.26 -17.86
CA ALA A 313 -30.58 -23.18 -17.17
C ALA A 313 -31.06 -22.00 -18.03
N VAL A 314 -32.12 -21.33 -17.56
CA VAL A 314 -32.56 -20.02 -18.07
C VAL A 314 -31.53 -19.00 -17.57
N VAL A 315 -30.65 -18.58 -18.48
CA VAL A 315 -29.52 -17.70 -18.15
C VAL A 315 -29.93 -16.24 -18.35
N PRO A 316 -29.49 -15.31 -17.49
CA PRO A 316 -29.63 -13.89 -17.76
C PRO A 316 -28.95 -13.51 -19.08
N LEU A 317 -29.69 -12.85 -19.97
CA LEU A 317 -29.22 -12.40 -21.27
C LEU A 317 -28.77 -10.95 -21.19
N ARG A 318 -27.52 -10.69 -21.58
CA ARG A 318 -27.06 -9.32 -21.78
C ARG A 318 -27.58 -8.79 -23.12
N ILE A 319 -28.33 -7.71 -23.06
CA ILE A 319 -28.93 -7.07 -24.25
C ILE A 319 -28.01 -5.99 -24.82
N GLU A 320 -27.42 -5.16 -23.96
CA GLU A 320 -26.70 -3.96 -24.39
C GLU A 320 -25.58 -3.61 -23.41
N GLY A 321 -24.39 -3.24 -23.89
CA GLY A 321 -23.30 -2.79 -23.03
C GLY A 321 -21.90 -3.03 -23.61
N PRO A 322 -20.87 -2.34 -23.08
CA PRO A 322 -19.48 -2.63 -23.42
C PRO A 322 -19.16 -4.03 -22.89
N GLY A 323 -19.02 -5.02 -23.78
CA GLY A 323 -18.78 -6.41 -23.35
C GLY A 323 -17.53 -6.58 -22.46
N PRO A 324 -17.34 -7.77 -21.83
CA PRO A 324 -16.35 -8.05 -20.78
C PRO A 324 -14.87 -7.90 -21.17
N GLY A 325 -14.56 -7.29 -22.31
CA GLY A 325 -13.19 -7.02 -22.75
C GLY A 325 -12.97 -5.69 -23.47
N THR A 326 -13.96 -4.79 -23.54
CA THR A 326 -13.84 -3.56 -24.35
C THR A 326 -13.23 -2.35 -23.67
N VAL A 327 -12.93 -2.40 -22.36
CA VAL A 327 -12.08 -1.38 -21.72
C VAL A 327 -10.62 -1.76 -21.92
N LYS A 328 -10.18 -1.86 -23.18
CA LYS A 328 -8.75 -1.71 -23.50
C LYS A 328 -8.42 -0.24 -23.27
N GLY A 329 -8.10 0.10 -22.02
CA GLY A 329 -7.35 1.31 -21.74
C GLY A 329 -6.11 1.25 -22.63
N LYS A 330 -6.03 2.13 -23.63
CA LYS A 330 -4.76 2.41 -24.32
C LYS A 330 -3.83 2.99 -23.25
N SER A 331 -3.14 2.12 -22.52
CA SER A 331 -1.89 2.49 -21.88
C SER A 331 -0.95 2.83 -23.02
N ARG A 332 -0.86 4.12 -23.32
CA ARG A 332 0.13 4.64 -24.24
C ARG A 332 1.48 4.28 -23.60
N GLU A 333 2.13 3.25 -24.14
CA GLU A 333 3.51 2.89 -23.82
C GLU A 333 4.43 3.98 -24.40
N GLU A 334 4.30 5.20 -23.89
CA GLU A 334 5.32 6.23 -24.07
C GLU A 334 6.35 5.97 -22.97
N GLY A 335 7.44 5.30 -23.35
CA GLY A 335 8.55 5.00 -22.45
C GLY A 335 8.99 6.26 -21.72
N MET A 336 8.74 6.31 -20.42
CA MET A 336 8.89 7.53 -19.64
C MET A 336 10.33 7.58 -19.13
N GLN A 337 11.11 8.56 -19.60
CA GLN A 337 12.51 8.72 -19.20
C GLN A 337 12.60 9.43 -17.86
N PHE A 338 13.12 8.75 -16.83
CA PHE A 338 13.37 9.34 -15.52
C PHE A 338 14.85 9.67 -15.34
N ARG A 339 15.13 10.86 -14.78
CA ARG A 339 16.48 11.29 -14.37
C ARG A 339 16.61 11.29 -12.85
N LYS A 340 17.81 10.95 -12.35
CA LYS A 340 18.12 11.02 -10.91
C LYS A 340 18.03 12.46 -10.41
N SER A 341 17.47 12.65 -9.21
CA SER A 341 17.40 13.95 -8.55
C SER A 341 18.80 14.48 -8.18
N SER A 342 18.99 15.80 -8.26
CA SER A 342 20.20 16.50 -7.82
C SER A 342 20.46 16.39 -6.32
N ALA A 343 19.43 16.09 -5.51
CA ALA A 343 19.58 15.84 -4.08
C ALA A 343 20.44 14.60 -3.79
N VAL A 344 20.38 13.57 -4.66
CA VAL A 344 21.18 12.35 -4.54
C VAL A 344 22.66 12.66 -4.73
N LEU A 345 22.97 13.54 -5.69
CA LEU A 345 24.32 14.02 -5.95
C LEU A 345 24.88 14.77 -4.74
N LEU A 346 24.12 15.73 -4.20
CA LEU A 346 24.54 16.51 -3.03
C LEU A 346 24.88 15.61 -1.84
N GLY A 347 24.02 14.62 -1.55
CA GLY A 347 24.24 13.65 -0.49
C GLY A 347 25.54 12.85 -0.66
N ARG A 348 25.81 12.35 -1.87
CA ARG A 348 27.04 11.60 -2.19
C ARG A 348 28.30 12.45 -2.15
N LEU A 349 28.19 13.77 -2.38
CA LEU A 349 29.33 14.70 -2.38
C LEU A 349 29.71 15.20 -0.97
N ILE A 350 28.80 15.19 0.01
CA ILE A 350 29.08 15.70 1.36
C ILE A 350 30.31 15.04 2.00
N LEU A 351 30.39 13.71 1.96
CA LEU A 351 31.48 12.97 2.61
C LEU A 351 32.86 13.25 1.98
N PRO A 352 33.07 13.11 0.65
CA PRO A 352 34.35 13.47 0.03
C PRO A 352 34.71 14.93 0.27
N LEU A 353 33.73 15.85 0.19
CA LEU A 353 33.97 17.25 0.46
C LEU A 353 34.39 17.48 1.93
N LEU A 354 33.73 16.86 2.90
CA LEU A 354 34.14 17.00 4.31
C LEU A 354 35.55 16.44 4.56
N ILE A 355 35.89 15.28 3.98
CA ILE A 355 37.24 14.69 4.12
C ILE A 355 38.30 15.59 3.47
N SER A 356 37.97 16.29 2.39
CA SER A 356 38.87 17.28 1.78
C SER A 356 38.95 18.58 2.59
N PHE A 357 37.81 19.16 2.98
CA PHE A 357 37.75 20.51 3.55
C PHE A 357 38.11 20.56 5.04
N ILE A 358 37.75 19.56 5.85
CA ILE A 358 38.04 19.58 7.30
C ILE A 358 39.56 19.64 7.59
N PRO A 359 40.41 18.79 6.98
CA PRO A 359 41.85 18.85 7.25
C PRO A 359 42.51 20.10 6.66
N ILE A 360 41.99 20.64 5.55
CA ILE A 360 42.46 21.91 4.98
C ILE A 360 42.14 23.08 5.93
N LEU A 361 40.93 23.11 6.49
CA LEU A 361 40.53 24.14 7.44
C LEU A 361 41.32 24.04 8.76
N GLY A 362 41.63 22.81 9.19
CA GLY A 362 42.41 22.51 10.38
C GLY A 362 43.92 22.38 10.16
N VAL A 363 44.46 22.80 9.01
CA VAL A 363 45.80 22.36 8.58
C VAL A 363 46.90 22.72 9.58
N ARG A 364 46.81 23.89 10.22
CA ARG A 364 47.78 24.34 11.25
C ARG A 364 47.75 23.41 12.46
N MET A 365 46.57 23.20 13.03
CA MET A 365 46.36 22.33 14.18
C MET A 365 46.79 20.89 13.88
N LEU A 366 46.45 20.39 12.69
CA LEU A 366 46.77 19.01 12.29
C LEU A 366 48.27 18.84 12.00
N SER A 367 48.93 19.86 11.44
CA SER A 367 50.39 19.85 11.19
C SER A 367 51.20 19.84 12.47
N GLU A 368 50.78 20.58 13.49
CA GLU A 368 51.39 20.58 14.82
C GLU A 368 51.16 19.24 15.53
N LEU A 369 49.94 18.70 15.46
CA LEU A 369 49.57 17.45 16.13
C LEU A 369 50.31 16.24 15.55
N LEU A 370 50.47 16.16 14.23
CA LEU A 370 51.05 15.01 13.55
C LEU A 370 52.55 15.17 13.26
N SER A 371 53.13 16.36 13.49
CA SER A 371 54.52 16.71 13.09
C SER A 371 54.78 16.50 11.59
N ILE A 372 53.75 16.68 10.76
CA ILE A 372 53.81 16.54 9.30
C ILE A 372 53.67 17.93 8.68
N SER A 373 54.44 18.23 7.62
CA SER A 373 54.30 19.50 6.89
C SER A 373 52.87 19.68 6.37
N GLY A 374 52.31 20.88 6.54
CA GLY A 374 50.97 21.22 6.07
C GLY A 374 50.76 21.00 4.57
N ILE A 375 51.83 21.02 3.77
CA ILE A 375 51.80 20.73 2.33
C ILE A 375 51.37 19.26 2.08
N TYR A 376 51.84 18.32 2.89
CA TYR A 376 51.43 16.90 2.77
C TYR A 376 49.96 16.71 3.17
N ILE A 377 49.48 17.46 4.15
CA ILE A 377 48.07 17.41 4.58
C ILE A 377 47.16 17.96 3.48
N ILE A 378 47.52 19.09 2.86
CA ILE A 378 46.76 19.67 1.74
C ILE A 378 46.76 18.72 0.54
N THR A 379 47.91 18.16 0.17
CA THR A 379 48.00 17.25 -0.99
C THR A 379 47.20 15.97 -0.76
N LEU A 380 47.25 15.37 0.44
CA LEU A 380 46.43 14.22 0.78
C LEU A 380 44.93 14.55 0.78
N SER A 381 44.56 15.76 1.22
CA SER A 381 43.18 16.26 1.18
C SER A 381 42.64 16.54 -0.22
N LEU A 382 43.47 16.60 -1.27
CA LEU A 382 43.01 16.73 -2.65
C LEU A 382 42.55 15.38 -3.25
N ILE A 383 43.02 14.25 -2.74
CA ILE A 383 42.69 12.91 -3.28
C ILE A 383 41.18 12.63 -3.24
N PRO A 384 40.43 12.93 -2.16
CA PRO A 384 38.98 12.75 -2.12
C PRO A 384 38.20 13.63 -3.11
N LEU A 385 38.79 14.69 -3.68
CA LEU A 385 38.14 15.47 -4.75
C LEU A 385 38.06 14.70 -6.07
N LEU A 386 39.03 13.83 -6.36
CA LEU A 386 38.94 12.92 -7.50
C LEU A 386 37.80 11.91 -7.30
N TRP A 387 37.58 11.46 -6.06
CA TRP A 387 36.43 10.64 -5.70
C TRP A 387 35.11 11.40 -5.84
N ALA A 388 35.06 12.67 -5.48
CA ALA A 388 33.90 13.54 -5.71
C ALA A 388 33.59 13.71 -7.21
N LEU A 389 34.63 13.94 -8.03
CA LEU A 389 34.50 14.08 -9.48
C LEU A 389 33.95 12.81 -10.12
N TYR A 390 34.46 11.65 -9.72
CA TYR A 390 33.94 10.36 -10.17
C TYR A 390 32.45 10.20 -9.85
N ARG A 391 32.03 10.54 -8.62
CA ARG A 391 30.61 10.47 -8.20
C ARG A 391 29.71 11.43 -8.97
N PHE A 392 30.23 12.57 -9.40
CA PHE A 392 29.51 13.52 -10.24
C PHE A 392 29.25 12.96 -11.64
N GLU A 393 30.28 12.36 -12.25
CA GLU A 393 30.17 11.77 -13.59
C GLU A 393 29.28 10.52 -13.61
N ASP A 394 29.37 9.67 -12.58
CA ASP A 394 28.48 8.52 -12.36
C ASP A 394 27.00 8.96 -12.32
N TRP A 395 26.68 10.00 -11.54
CA TRP A 395 25.33 10.55 -11.46
C TRP A 395 24.83 11.15 -12.78
N ARG A 396 25.72 11.79 -13.55
CA ARG A 396 25.38 12.39 -14.84
C ARG A 396 24.98 11.34 -15.88
N ASN A 397 25.61 10.16 -15.85
CA ASN A 397 25.39 9.11 -16.85
C ASN A 397 24.21 8.18 -16.53
N ASP A 398 23.58 8.32 -15.36
CA ASP A 398 22.42 7.52 -14.98
C ASP A 398 21.10 8.05 -15.58
N SER A 399 20.59 7.34 -16.59
CA SER A 399 19.23 7.54 -17.13
C SER A 399 18.46 6.22 -17.14
N TYR A 400 17.19 6.25 -16.73
CA TYR A 400 16.32 5.08 -16.68
C TYR A 400 15.20 5.21 -17.72
N GLN A 401 14.98 4.14 -18.48
CA GLN A 401 13.84 3.97 -19.38
C GLN A 401 12.93 2.90 -18.80
N VAL A 402 11.63 3.19 -18.68
CA VAL A 402 10.58 2.28 -18.17
C VAL A 402 9.54 2.09 -19.25
#